data_AF-A0A961J766-F1
#
_entry.id   AF-A0A961J766-F1
#
_cell.length_a   1.000
_cell.length_b   1.000
_cell.length_c   1.000
_cell.angle_alpha   90.00
_cell.angle_beta   90.00
_cell.angle_gamma   90.00
#
_symmetry.space_group_name_H-M   'P 1'
#
loop_
_entity.id
_entity.type
_entity.pdbx_description
1 polymer ?
#
loop_
_entity_poly.entity_id
_entity_poly.type
_entity_poly.pdbx_seq_one_letter_code
_entity_poly.pdbx_strand_id
1 'polypeptide(L)'
;GNTVVVKPSEETPLTTTLLGEVMNAVGVPPGVFNVVHGFGPNSAGAFLTAHKGVDAITFTGETRTGEIIMQSGAIGLRQVSMECGGKNAAIVFADADMDKAIEGTMRSVFANCGQVCLGTERVYVERPVYDTFVARLKAEAENMHLGASDDPNTTMGPLISQEHRAKVMSYYKLAVEEGAEVITGGGIPTMPDALAGGAWIEPTIFAGLDDNARCVKEEIFGPVCTVLPFDDEDEVIRRANDNDYGLATAIWT
;
A
#
# COMPACT_ATOMS: atom_id res chain seq x y z
N GLY A 1 -28.46 -3.90 -13.10
CA GLY A 1 -28.55 -5.16 -12.35
C GLY A 1 -27.76 -6.23 -13.07
N ASN A 2 -26.43 -6.08 -13.09
CA ASN A 2 -25.55 -7.09 -13.67
C ASN A 2 -25.53 -8.33 -12.77
N THR A 3 -25.13 -9.47 -13.32
CA THR A 3 -24.65 -10.60 -12.54
C THR A 3 -23.14 -10.49 -12.33
N VAL A 4 -22.60 -11.15 -11.30
CA VAL A 4 -21.20 -11.00 -10.89
C VAL A 4 -20.57 -12.37 -10.68
N VAL A 5 -19.33 -12.50 -11.17
CA VAL A 5 -18.38 -13.54 -10.76
C VAL A 5 -17.20 -12.83 -10.09
N VAL A 6 -16.99 -13.07 -8.80
CA VAL A 6 -15.91 -12.47 -8.03
C VAL A 6 -14.85 -13.49 -7.65
N LYS A 7 -13.57 -13.14 -7.85
CA LYS A 7 -12.43 -13.89 -7.33
C LYS A 7 -11.69 -13.06 -6.27
N PRO A 8 -11.86 -13.32 -4.97
CA PRO A 8 -11.05 -12.65 -3.94
C PRO A 8 -9.59 -13.08 -4.05
N SER A 9 -8.67 -12.30 -3.49
CA SER A 9 -7.27 -12.73 -3.35
C SER A 9 -7.20 -14.07 -2.61
N GLU A 10 -6.27 -14.92 -3.05
CA GLU A 10 -5.90 -16.18 -2.44
C GLU A 10 -5.42 -16.02 -0.99
N GLU A 11 -4.90 -14.83 -0.63
CA GLU A 11 -4.46 -14.49 0.73
C GLU A 11 -5.63 -14.12 1.65
N THR A 12 -6.77 -13.69 1.09
CA THR A 12 -7.91 -13.15 1.88
C THR A 12 -9.28 -13.65 1.42
N PRO A 13 -9.51 -14.97 1.28
CA PRO A 13 -10.74 -15.50 0.70
C PRO A 13 -11.97 -15.37 1.62
N LEU A 14 -11.75 -15.38 2.95
CA LEU A 14 -12.76 -15.73 3.94
C LEU A 14 -14.00 -14.82 3.93
N THR A 15 -13.80 -13.50 3.96
CA THR A 15 -14.92 -12.54 4.06
C THR A 15 -15.76 -12.50 2.77
N THR A 16 -15.14 -12.76 1.62
CA THR A 16 -15.87 -12.88 0.35
C THR A 16 -16.67 -14.18 0.28
N THR A 17 -16.15 -15.27 0.83
CA THR A 17 -16.91 -16.52 1.00
C THR A 17 -18.15 -16.29 1.87
N LEU A 18 -17.98 -15.65 3.03
CA LEU A 18 -19.08 -15.30 3.93
C LEU A 18 -20.12 -14.39 3.25
N LEU A 19 -19.68 -13.44 2.41
CA LEU A 19 -20.61 -12.63 1.63
C LEU A 19 -21.47 -13.50 0.69
N GLY A 20 -20.87 -14.51 0.04
CA GLY A 20 -21.62 -15.49 -0.75
C GLY A 20 -22.68 -16.24 0.06
N GLU A 21 -22.37 -16.63 1.29
CA GLU A 21 -23.34 -17.24 2.21
C GLU A 21 -24.50 -16.29 2.54
N VAL A 22 -24.19 -15.02 2.80
CA VAL A 22 -25.20 -13.98 3.05
C VAL A 22 -26.10 -13.82 1.83
N MET A 23 -25.55 -13.74 0.62
CA MET A 23 -26.34 -13.61 -0.62
C MET A 23 -27.32 -14.78 -0.80
N ASN A 24 -26.91 -16.00 -0.48
CA ASN A 24 -27.80 -17.15 -0.45
C ASN A 24 -28.89 -17.01 0.62
N ALA A 25 -28.53 -16.60 1.85
CA ALA A 25 -29.45 -16.48 2.97
C ALA A 25 -30.54 -15.42 2.74
N VAL A 26 -30.21 -14.31 2.06
CA VAL A 26 -31.17 -13.26 1.72
C VAL A 26 -31.97 -13.55 0.43
N GLY A 27 -31.73 -14.69 -0.21
CA GLY A 27 -32.51 -15.15 -1.36
C GLY A 27 -32.15 -14.47 -2.69
N VAL A 28 -30.89 -14.04 -2.88
CA VAL A 28 -30.42 -13.59 -4.19
C VAL A 28 -30.60 -14.71 -5.23
N PRO A 29 -31.19 -14.44 -6.41
CA PRO A 29 -31.46 -15.49 -7.38
C PRO A 29 -30.20 -16.25 -7.81
N PRO A 30 -30.28 -17.58 -8.04
CA PRO A 30 -29.14 -18.38 -8.48
C PRO A 30 -28.45 -17.79 -9.71
N GLY A 31 -27.12 -17.68 -9.68
CA GLY A 31 -26.30 -17.15 -10.76
C GLY A 31 -26.11 -15.63 -10.75
N VAL A 32 -26.81 -14.88 -9.89
CA VAL A 32 -26.63 -13.41 -9.80
C VAL A 32 -25.32 -13.03 -9.13
N PHE A 33 -24.89 -13.75 -8.09
CA PHE A 33 -23.60 -13.55 -7.42
C PHE A 33 -22.89 -14.88 -7.26
N ASN A 34 -21.67 -14.97 -7.79
CA ASN A 34 -20.88 -16.20 -7.84
C ASN A 34 -19.49 -15.91 -7.29
N VAL A 35 -19.02 -16.71 -6.34
CA VAL A 35 -17.66 -16.61 -5.79
C VAL A 35 -16.82 -17.76 -6.34
N VAL A 36 -15.65 -17.45 -6.90
CA VAL A 36 -14.68 -18.43 -7.35
C VAL A 36 -13.34 -18.21 -6.66
N HIS A 37 -12.76 -19.28 -6.10
CA HIS A 37 -11.45 -19.22 -5.44
C HIS A 37 -10.35 -19.72 -6.37
N GLY A 38 -9.12 -19.24 -6.14
CA GLY A 38 -7.93 -19.63 -6.89
C GLY A 38 -6.93 -18.49 -6.99
N PHE A 39 -5.82 -18.73 -7.69
CA PHE A 39 -4.76 -17.75 -7.92
C PHE A 39 -5.06 -16.85 -9.13
N GLY A 40 -4.17 -15.90 -9.41
CA GLY A 40 -4.20 -15.10 -10.63
C GLY A 40 -3.68 -15.87 -11.86
N PRO A 41 -2.35 -15.89 -12.12
CA PRO A 41 -1.77 -16.53 -13.31
C PRO A 41 -2.08 -18.02 -13.42
N ASN A 42 -2.41 -18.48 -14.64
CA ASN A 42 -2.71 -19.89 -14.93
C ASN A 42 -3.77 -20.52 -14.00
N SER A 43 -4.67 -19.70 -13.45
CA SER A 43 -5.69 -20.10 -12.48
C SER A 43 -6.96 -19.28 -12.65
N ALA A 44 -7.83 -19.27 -11.63
CA ALA A 44 -9.17 -18.68 -11.67
C ALA A 44 -9.19 -17.24 -12.20
N GLY A 45 -8.21 -16.39 -11.82
CA GLY A 45 -8.12 -15.02 -12.30
C GLY A 45 -7.88 -14.93 -13.82
N ALA A 46 -6.88 -15.65 -14.33
CA ALA A 46 -6.60 -15.70 -15.77
C ALA A 46 -7.76 -16.28 -16.58
N PHE A 47 -8.41 -17.33 -16.07
CA PHE A 47 -9.56 -17.94 -16.75
C PHE A 47 -10.77 -17.01 -16.78
N LEU A 48 -11.06 -16.31 -15.66
CA LEU A 48 -12.16 -15.35 -15.59
C LEU A 48 -11.93 -14.18 -16.55
N THR A 49 -10.73 -13.59 -16.53
CA THR A 49 -10.40 -12.46 -17.39
C THR A 49 -10.32 -12.81 -18.86
N ALA A 50 -10.08 -14.08 -19.25
CA ALA A 50 -10.11 -14.53 -20.64
C ALA A 50 -11.49 -15.02 -21.12
N HIS A 51 -12.47 -15.15 -20.22
CA HIS A 51 -13.75 -15.76 -20.54
C HIS A 51 -14.61 -14.88 -21.45
N LYS A 52 -15.04 -15.42 -22.60
CA LYS A 52 -15.80 -14.69 -23.64
C LYS A 52 -17.19 -14.21 -23.20
N GLY A 53 -17.75 -14.81 -22.14
CA GLY A 53 -19.05 -14.42 -21.58
C GLY A 53 -18.97 -13.31 -20.51
N VAL A 54 -17.81 -12.70 -20.28
CA VAL A 54 -17.65 -11.57 -19.35
C VAL A 54 -17.68 -10.27 -20.13
N ASP A 55 -18.63 -9.39 -19.82
CA ASP A 55 -18.82 -8.12 -20.52
C ASP A 55 -17.88 -7.00 -20.06
N ALA A 56 -17.49 -7.02 -18.78
CA ALA A 56 -16.63 -6.01 -18.16
C ALA A 56 -15.76 -6.60 -17.04
N ILE A 57 -14.62 -5.98 -16.79
CA ILE A 57 -13.68 -6.38 -15.73
C ILE A 57 -13.40 -5.18 -14.83
N THR A 58 -13.55 -5.36 -13.52
CA THR A 58 -13.07 -4.41 -12.51
C THR A 58 -11.94 -5.08 -11.73
N PHE A 59 -10.84 -4.37 -11.54
CA PHE A 59 -9.66 -4.90 -10.84
C PHE A 59 -9.02 -3.83 -9.95
N THR A 60 -8.57 -4.28 -8.78
CA THR A 60 -7.75 -3.49 -7.87
C THR A 60 -6.53 -4.31 -7.47
N GLY A 61 -5.34 -3.76 -7.64
CA GLY A 61 -4.09 -4.45 -7.32
C GLY A 61 -2.88 -3.86 -8.03
N GLU A 62 -1.81 -4.66 -8.18
CA GLU A 62 -0.55 -4.20 -8.78
C GLU A 62 -0.72 -3.73 -10.24
N THR A 63 -0.04 -2.64 -10.60
CA THR A 63 -0.04 -2.05 -11.97
C THR A 63 0.25 -3.08 -13.05
N ARG A 64 1.30 -3.89 -12.89
CA ARG A 64 1.68 -4.93 -13.87
C ARG A 64 0.58 -5.96 -14.08
N THR A 65 -0.12 -6.33 -13.01
CA THR A 65 -1.27 -7.24 -13.11
C THR A 65 -2.44 -6.56 -13.83
N GLY A 66 -2.69 -5.27 -13.55
CA GLY A 66 -3.67 -4.46 -14.27
C GLY A 66 -3.41 -4.41 -15.77
N GLU A 67 -2.16 -4.21 -16.20
CA GLU A 67 -1.75 -4.22 -17.61
C GLU A 67 -2.07 -5.57 -18.29
N ILE A 68 -1.74 -6.69 -17.65
CA ILE A 68 -2.04 -8.04 -18.15
C ILE A 68 -3.56 -8.24 -18.31
N ILE A 69 -4.34 -7.79 -17.33
CA ILE A 69 -5.80 -7.89 -17.37
C ILE A 69 -6.37 -7.00 -18.47
N MET A 70 -5.84 -5.79 -18.65
CA MET A 70 -6.26 -4.87 -19.71
C MET A 70 -5.96 -5.43 -21.11
N GLN A 71 -4.81 -6.06 -21.30
CA GLN A 71 -4.46 -6.77 -22.54
C GLN A 71 -5.44 -7.91 -22.82
N SER A 72 -5.83 -8.67 -21.78
CA SER A 72 -6.89 -9.67 -21.92
C SER A 72 -8.20 -9.02 -22.34
N GLY A 73 -8.61 -7.94 -21.66
CA GLY A 73 -9.84 -7.17 -21.93
C GLY A 73 -9.96 -6.64 -23.36
N ALA A 74 -8.84 -6.40 -24.04
CA ALA A 74 -8.83 -5.97 -25.44
C ALA A 74 -9.50 -6.98 -26.38
N ILE A 75 -9.44 -8.28 -26.08
CA ILE A 75 -10.17 -9.30 -26.81
C ILE A 75 -11.66 -9.19 -26.45
N GLY A 76 -12.48 -8.81 -27.43
CA GLY A 76 -13.91 -8.56 -27.23
C GLY A 76 -14.25 -7.11 -26.86
N LEU A 77 -13.26 -6.20 -26.85
CA LEU A 77 -13.45 -4.77 -26.53
C LEU A 77 -14.19 -4.54 -25.21
N ARG A 78 -13.81 -5.31 -24.18
CA ARG A 78 -14.49 -5.34 -22.89
C ARG A 78 -14.18 -4.07 -22.09
N GLN A 79 -15.18 -3.57 -21.37
CA GLN A 79 -14.98 -2.44 -20.47
C GLN A 79 -14.06 -2.85 -19.32
N VAL A 80 -13.08 -2.00 -19.00
CA VAL A 80 -12.15 -2.24 -17.88
C VAL A 80 -12.16 -1.04 -16.93
N SER A 81 -12.16 -1.34 -15.63
CA SER A 81 -11.98 -0.36 -14.56
C SER A 81 -10.81 -0.84 -13.69
N MET A 82 -9.78 0.01 -13.57
CA MET A 82 -8.54 -0.34 -12.88
C MET A 82 -8.26 0.66 -11.77
N GLU A 83 -8.02 0.15 -10.57
CA GLU A 83 -7.44 0.90 -9.45
C GLU A 83 -6.09 0.24 -9.13
N CYS A 84 -5.00 0.87 -9.56
CA CYS A 84 -3.67 0.31 -9.44
C CYS A 84 -2.83 1.01 -8.37
N GLY A 85 -1.65 0.45 -8.10
CA GLY A 85 -0.72 0.96 -7.09
C GLY A 85 -0.32 2.42 -7.28
N GLY A 86 0.40 2.96 -6.31
CA GLY A 86 0.83 4.35 -6.28
C GLY A 86 2.18 4.54 -5.59
N LYS A 87 2.78 5.71 -5.82
CA LYS A 87 3.92 6.20 -5.04
C LYS A 87 3.58 7.58 -4.49
N ASN A 88 2.60 7.60 -3.59
CA ASN A 88 1.92 8.83 -3.18
C ASN A 88 2.82 9.73 -2.34
N ALA A 89 2.56 11.03 -2.41
CA ALA A 89 3.27 12.05 -1.67
C ALA A 89 2.43 12.56 -0.48
N ALA A 90 3.08 12.82 0.65
CA ALA A 90 2.65 13.81 1.63
C ALA A 90 3.54 15.06 1.48
N ILE A 91 2.95 16.25 1.48
CA ILE A 91 3.67 17.53 1.40
C ILE A 91 3.34 18.33 2.66
N VAL A 92 4.35 18.71 3.42
CA VAL A 92 4.22 19.45 4.69
C VAL A 92 4.92 20.80 4.56
N PHE A 93 4.12 21.87 4.45
CA PHE A 93 4.61 23.24 4.47
C PHE A 93 4.97 23.69 5.89
N ALA A 94 5.81 24.72 6.01
CA ALA A 94 6.31 25.23 7.28
C ALA A 94 5.23 25.92 8.13
N ASP A 95 4.12 26.35 7.52
CA ASP A 95 2.96 26.94 8.20
C ASP A 95 1.94 25.90 8.70
N ALA A 96 2.13 24.61 8.35
CA ALA A 96 1.25 23.54 8.77
C ALA A 96 1.12 23.43 10.29
N ASP A 97 -0.07 23.05 10.74
CA ASP A 97 -0.28 22.55 12.09
C ASP A 97 0.53 21.25 12.29
N MET A 98 1.69 21.38 12.93
CA MET A 98 2.65 20.29 13.11
C MET A 98 2.05 19.07 13.81
N ASP A 99 1.15 19.24 14.77
CA ASP A 99 0.53 18.12 15.47
C ASP A 99 -0.36 17.31 14.51
N LYS A 100 -1.19 18.00 13.73
CA LYS A 100 -2.02 17.35 12.70
C LYS A 100 -1.20 16.75 11.56
N ALA A 101 -0.14 17.44 11.14
CA ALA A 101 0.74 16.96 10.07
C ALA A 101 1.44 15.66 10.47
N ILE A 102 1.92 15.55 11.72
CA ILE A 102 2.50 14.31 12.25
C ILE A 102 1.44 13.21 12.36
N GLU A 103 0.29 13.48 12.98
CA GLU A 103 -0.79 12.49 13.14
C GLU A 103 -1.24 11.93 11.78
N GLY A 104 -1.52 12.82 10.84
CA GLY A 104 -1.99 12.43 9.52
C GLY A 104 -0.91 11.75 8.69
N THR A 105 0.35 12.17 8.80
CA THR A 105 1.47 11.47 8.13
C THR A 105 1.64 10.07 8.70
N MET A 106 1.68 9.91 10.04
CA MET A 106 1.73 8.60 10.71
C MET A 106 0.65 7.66 10.20
N ARG A 107 -0.60 8.15 10.12
CA ARG A 107 -1.71 7.37 9.58
C ARG A 107 -1.51 7.01 8.11
N SER A 108 -1.13 7.97 7.28
CA SER A 108 -0.97 7.75 5.84
C SER A 108 0.21 6.84 5.47
N VAL A 109 1.25 6.78 6.29
CA VAL A 109 2.41 5.90 6.06
C VAL A 109 2.17 4.50 6.61
N PHE A 110 1.65 4.39 7.84
CA PHE A 110 1.70 3.13 8.59
C PHE A 110 0.36 2.41 8.76
N ALA A 111 -0.78 3.02 8.38
CA ALA A 111 -2.07 2.33 8.45
C ALA A 111 -2.06 1.01 7.68
N ASN A 112 -2.64 -0.05 8.28
CA ASN A 112 -2.62 -1.40 7.72
C ASN A 112 -1.20 -1.94 7.43
N CYS A 113 -0.20 -1.55 8.25
CA CYS A 113 1.21 -1.86 8.00
C CYS A 113 1.68 -1.31 6.63
N GLY A 114 1.20 -0.13 6.25
CA GLY A 114 1.48 0.54 4.97
C GLY A 114 0.91 -0.17 3.72
N GLN A 115 0.08 -1.20 3.90
CA GLN A 115 -0.51 -1.96 2.79
C GLN A 115 -1.83 -1.33 2.34
N VAL A 116 -1.74 -0.07 1.91
CA VAL A 116 -2.86 0.73 1.40
C VAL A 116 -2.38 1.45 0.15
N CYS A 117 -3.11 1.32 -0.97
CA CYS A 117 -2.72 1.99 -2.23
C CYS A 117 -2.62 3.51 -2.09
N LEU A 118 -3.33 4.11 -1.12
CA LEU A 118 -3.30 5.53 -0.80
C LEU A 118 -2.12 5.93 0.10
N GLY A 119 -1.28 4.99 0.52
CA GLY A 119 -0.20 5.22 1.49
C GLY A 119 0.90 6.15 0.95
N THR A 120 1.45 7.02 1.79
CA THR A 120 2.38 8.09 1.40
C THR A 120 3.84 7.68 1.62
N GLU A 121 4.40 6.92 0.68
CA GLU A 121 5.79 6.46 0.79
C GLU A 121 6.83 7.56 0.50
N ARG A 122 6.40 8.72 -0.02
CA ARG A 122 7.23 9.93 -0.17
C ARG A 122 6.67 11.03 0.73
N VAL A 123 7.50 11.61 1.59
CA VAL A 123 7.10 12.71 2.48
C VAL A 123 8.02 13.89 2.24
N TYR A 124 7.50 14.94 1.61
CA TYR A 124 8.21 16.19 1.38
C TYR A 124 7.93 17.16 2.52
N VAL A 125 8.97 17.72 3.13
CA VAL A 125 8.84 18.64 4.27
C VAL A 125 9.65 19.91 4.03
N GLU A 126 9.04 21.06 4.26
CA GLU A 126 9.70 22.35 4.01
C GLU A 126 10.89 22.53 4.97
N ARG A 127 12.02 22.98 4.45
CA ARG A 127 13.31 22.99 5.14
C ARG A 127 13.30 23.61 6.55
N PRO A 128 12.57 24.72 6.84
CA PRO A 128 12.55 25.32 8.18
C PRO A 128 12.03 24.40 9.28
N VAL A 129 11.18 23.42 8.95
CA VAL A 129 10.55 22.50 9.91
C VAL A 129 11.01 21.04 9.76
N TYR A 130 11.84 20.75 8.76
CA TYR A 130 12.30 19.39 8.41
C TYR A 130 12.84 18.60 9.60
N ASP A 131 13.85 19.13 10.32
CA ASP A 131 14.49 18.39 11.42
C ASP A 131 13.51 18.09 12.56
N THR A 132 12.64 19.05 12.87
CA THR A 132 11.61 18.90 13.92
C THR A 132 10.59 17.85 13.50
N PHE A 133 10.15 17.87 12.25
CA PHE A 133 9.20 16.91 11.71
C PHE A 133 9.78 15.48 11.72
N VAL A 134 11.00 15.28 11.21
CA VAL A 134 11.66 13.98 11.17
C VAL A 134 11.82 13.40 12.58
N ALA A 135 12.27 14.21 13.54
CA ALA A 135 12.44 13.79 14.92
C ALA A 135 11.10 13.37 15.58
N ARG A 136 10.02 14.12 15.32
CA ARG A 136 8.69 13.79 15.84
C ARG A 136 8.08 12.56 15.19
N LEU A 137 8.18 12.45 13.86
CA LEU A 137 7.66 11.29 13.12
C LEU A 137 8.38 10.01 13.56
N LYS A 138 9.70 10.08 13.76
CA LYS A 138 10.49 9.00 14.35
C LYS A 138 9.95 8.57 15.71
N ALA A 139 9.76 9.53 16.63
CA ALA A 139 9.31 9.21 17.97
C ALA A 139 7.94 8.52 17.98
N GLU A 140 7.00 8.97 17.13
CA GLU A 140 5.69 8.34 16.99
C GLU A 140 5.77 6.94 16.36
N ALA A 141 6.63 6.74 15.34
CA ALA A 141 6.86 5.42 14.74
C ALA A 141 7.47 4.41 15.72
N GLU A 142 8.41 4.84 16.56
CA GLU A 142 9.02 4.01 17.60
C GLU A 142 8.05 3.67 18.75
N ASN A 143 7.00 4.48 18.95
CA ASN A 143 5.94 4.22 19.92
C ASN A 143 4.85 3.26 19.40
N MET A 144 4.94 2.79 18.15
CA MET A 144 3.98 1.83 17.62
C MET A 144 4.15 0.46 18.27
N HIS A 145 3.03 -0.15 18.67
CA HIS A 145 2.99 -1.45 19.32
C HIS A 145 2.60 -2.53 18.30
N LEU A 146 3.56 -3.38 17.96
CA LEU A 146 3.35 -4.49 17.05
C LEU A 146 2.79 -5.68 17.84
N GLY A 147 1.68 -6.25 17.39
CA GLY A 147 1.02 -7.29 18.17
C GLY A 147 -0.21 -7.90 17.50
N ALA A 148 -0.85 -8.83 18.21
CA ALA A 148 -2.04 -9.53 17.73
C ALA A 148 -3.23 -8.57 17.61
N SER A 149 -4.16 -8.87 16.68
CA SER A 149 -5.29 -7.98 16.38
C SER A 149 -6.36 -7.94 17.48
N ASP A 150 -6.33 -8.85 18.44
CA ASP A 150 -7.23 -8.90 19.60
C ASP A 150 -6.62 -8.26 20.87
N ASP A 151 -5.36 -7.85 20.83
CA ASP A 151 -4.75 -7.05 21.91
C ASP A 151 -5.12 -5.57 21.74
N PRO A 152 -5.78 -4.93 22.73
CA PRO A 152 -6.20 -3.54 22.65
C PRO A 152 -5.02 -2.53 22.59
N ASN A 153 -3.80 -2.95 22.91
CA ASN A 153 -2.61 -2.09 22.82
C ASN A 153 -1.94 -2.16 21.45
N THR A 154 -2.29 -3.13 20.59
CA THR A 154 -1.71 -3.25 19.25
C THR A 154 -2.11 -2.05 18.40
N THR A 155 -1.11 -1.36 17.85
CA THR A 155 -1.32 -0.27 16.89
C THR A 155 -0.88 -0.65 15.47
N MET A 156 -0.17 -1.77 15.28
CA MET A 156 0.19 -2.27 13.95
C MET A 156 0.27 -3.80 13.89
N GLY A 157 -0.37 -4.38 12.86
CA GLY A 157 -0.29 -5.80 12.54
C GLY A 157 0.88 -6.15 11.60
N PRO A 158 0.98 -7.42 11.16
CA PRO A 158 2.00 -7.86 10.23
C PRO A 158 1.66 -7.47 8.77
N LEU A 159 2.61 -7.71 7.87
CA LEU A 159 2.34 -7.78 6.44
C LEU A 159 1.46 -9.00 6.11
N ILE A 160 0.85 -8.99 4.93
CA ILE A 160 -0.14 -10.00 4.53
C ILE A 160 0.44 -11.41 4.41
N SER A 161 1.70 -11.53 3.95
CA SER A 161 2.34 -12.83 3.73
C SER A 161 3.86 -12.76 3.85
N GLN A 162 4.49 -13.93 4.01
CA GLN A 162 5.95 -14.05 4.04
C GLN A 162 6.61 -13.65 2.72
N GLU A 163 5.95 -13.92 1.60
CA GLU A 163 6.38 -13.50 0.27
C GLU A 163 6.39 -11.98 0.16
N HIS A 164 5.30 -11.32 0.61
CA HIS A 164 5.23 -9.87 0.62
C HIS A 164 6.27 -9.25 1.55
N ARG A 165 6.50 -9.84 2.73
CA ARG A 165 7.61 -9.41 3.61
C ARG A 165 8.97 -9.51 2.93
N ALA A 166 9.23 -10.57 2.16
CA ALA A 166 10.47 -10.70 1.42
C ALA A 166 10.65 -9.59 0.36
N LYS A 167 9.57 -9.21 -0.34
CA LYS A 167 9.56 -8.04 -1.23
C LYS A 167 9.94 -6.78 -0.46
N VAL A 168 9.23 -6.46 0.64
CA VAL A 168 9.48 -5.24 1.43
C VAL A 168 10.91 -5.20 1.97
N MET A 169 11.41 -6.30 2.54
CA MET A 169 12.80 -6.39 3.02
C MET A 169 13.83 -6.21 1.90
N SER A 170 13.54 -6.62 0.67
CA SER A 170 14.43 -6.39 -0.46
C SER A 170 14.58 -4.90 -0.80
N TYR A 171 13.50 -4.11 -0.63
CA TYR A 171 13.55 -2.66 -0.77
C TYR A 171 14.26 -1.99 0.40
N TYR A 172 14.12 -2.51 1.63
CA TYR A 172 14.87 -1.96 2.77
C TYR A 172 16.38 -2.14 2.57
N LYS A 173 16.80 -3.29 2.05
CA LYS A 173 18.20 -3.52 1.65
C LYS A 173 18.63 -2.59 0.52
N LEU A 174 17.79 -2.43 -0.50
CA LEU A 174 18.04 -1.54 -1.63
C LEU A 174 18.22 -0.09 -1.18
N ALA A 175 17.39 0.41 -0.26
CA ALA A 175 17.49 1.78 0.26
C ALA A 175 18.88 2.04 0.86
N VAL A 176 19.40 1.12 1.67
CA VAL A 176 20.75 1.21 2.24
C VAL A 176 21.84 1.16 1.15
N GLU A 177 21.66 0.33 0.12
CA GLU A 177 22.56 0.26 -1.04
C GLU A 177 22.54 1.57 -1.87
N GLU A 178 21.40 2.24 -1.94
CA GLU A 178 21.21 3.56 -2.58
C GLU A 178 21.65 4.74 -1.70
N GLY A 179 22.15 4.47 -0.48
CA GLY A 179 22.74 5.47 0.41
C GLY A 179 21.74 6.12 1.38
N ALA A 180 20.59 5.50 1.62
CA ALA A 180 19.62 6.00 2.60
C ALA A 180 20.23 6.10 4.00
N GLU A 181 19.91 7.19 4.69
CA GLU A 181 19.96 7.24 6.14
C GLU A 181 18.75 6.51 6.71
N VAL A 182 18.97 5.55 7.59
CA VAL A 182 17.91 4.84 8.31
C VAL A 182 17.58 5.60 9.59
N ILE A 183 16.46 6.33 9.60
CA ILE A 183 16.03 7.15 10.74
C ILE A 183 15.50 6.26 11.88
N THR A 184 14.70 5.25 11.53
CA THR A 184 14.23 4.17 12.42
C THR A 184 13.77 2.95 11.61
N GLY A 185 13.65 1.80 12.27
CA GLY A 185 13.25 0.53 11.66
C GLY A 185 14.29 -0.04 10.68
N GLY A 186 13.82 -0.50 9.52
CA GLY A 186 14.64 -1.09 8.47
C GLY A 186 14.81 -2.60 8.57
N GLY A 187 14.10 -3.27 9.48
CA GLY A 187 14.25 -4.71 9.71
C GLY A 187 12.97 -5.46 10.06
N ILE A 188 13.20 -6.65 10.61
CA ILE A 188 12.17 -7.54 11.15
C ILE A 188 12.26 -7.44 12.68
N PRO A 189 11.16 -7.10 13.38
CA PRO A 189 11.18 -6.94 14.83
C PRO A 189 11.35 -8.30 15.52
N THR A 190 11.91 -8.29 16.73
CA THR A 190 11.88 -9.46 17.60
C THR A 190 10.49 -9.57 18.23
N MET A 191 9.75 -10.62 17.87
CA MET A 191 8.40 -10.87 18.38
C MET A 191 8.40 -11.99 19.42
N PRO A 192 7.42 -12.01 20.36
CA PRO A 192 7.21 -13.16 21.25
C PRO A 192 7.03 -14.46 20.46
N ASP A 193 7.44 -15.60 21.03
CA ASP A 193 7.41 -16.92 20.38
C ASP A 193 6.06 -17.26 19.72
N ALA A 194 4.94 -16.90 20.37
CA ALA A 194 3.60 -17.11 19.85
C ALA A 194 3.31 -16.36 18.53
N LEU A 195 4.02 -15.26 18.27
CA LEU A 195 3.88 -14.42 17.08
C LEU A 195 5.08 -14.54 16.13
N ALA A 196 6.18 -15.17 16.52
CA ALA A 196 7.44 -15.19 15.76
C ALA A 196 7.30 -15.72 14.32
N GLY A 197 6.30 -16.57 14.04
CA GLY A 197 6.00 -17.09 12.70
C GLY A 197 5.28 -16.11 11.76
N GLY A 198 4.84 -14.94 12.24
CA GLY A 198 4.14 -13.95 11.43
C GLY A 198 5.05 -13.21 10.44
N ALA A 199 4.43 -12.54 9.46
CA ALA A 199 5.12 -11.71 8.47
C ALA A 199 5.38 -10.29 9.02
N TRP A 200 6.04 -10.20 10.18
CA TRP A 200 6.32 -8.94 10.87
C TRP A 200 7.44 -8.14 10.21
N ILE A 201 7.31 -6.82 10.23
CA ILE A 201 8.24 -5.84 9.69
C ILE A 201 8.20 -4.59 10.58
N GLU A 202 9.31 -3.88 10.73
CA GLU A 202 9.37 -2.63 11.51
C GLU A 202 8.79 -1.44 10.74
N PRO A 203 8.11 -0.49 11.42
CA PRO A 203 7.78 0.79 10.82
C PRO A 203 9.09 1.52 10.51
N THR A 204 9.26 1.95 9.26
CA THR A 204 10.56 2.37 8.75
C THR A 204 10.50 3.78 8.18
N ILE A 205 11.52 4.58 8.49
CA ILE A 205 11.65 5.94 7.94
C ILE A 205 13.06 6.06 7.37
N PHE A 206 13.14 6.42 6.09
CA PHE A 206 14.39 6.74 5.42
C PHE A 206 14.53 8.24 5.19
N ALA A 207 15.76 8.71 5.08
CA ALA A 207 16.12 10.05 4.63
C ALA A 207 17.36 10.00 3.73
N GLY A 208 17.71 11.13 3.13
CA GLY A 208 18.98 11.30 2.41
C GLY A 208 19.07 10.63 1.03
N LEU A 209 17.98 10.02 0.54
CA LEU A 209 17.91 9.51 -0.82
C LEU A 209 17.67 10.63 -1.85
N ASP A 210 18.24 10.45 -3.03
CA ASP A 210 17.95 11.27 -4.21
C ASP A 210 16.54 10.99 -4.74
N ASP A 211 15.92 11.97 -5.40
CA ASP A 211 14.58 11.81 -6.00
C ASP A 211 14.54 10.65 -7.02
N ASN A 212 15.66 10.32 -7.68
CA ASN A 212 15.75 9.24 -8.66
C ASN A 212 16.08 7.86 -8.06
N ALA A 213 16.27 7.77 -6.74
CA ALA A 213 16.46 6.48 -6.08
C ALA A 213 15.23 5.59 -6.32
N ARG A 214 15.46 4.29 -6.55
CA ARG A 214 14.37 3.35 -6.80
C ARG A 214 13.42 3.27 -5.61
N CYS A 215 13.94 3.37 -4.39
CA CYS A 215 13.09 3.43 -3.19
C CYS A 215 12.19 4.67 -3.11
N VAL A 216 12.49 5.73 -3.88
CA VAL A 216 11.64 6.93 -4.02
C VAL A 216 10.67 6.80 -5.19
N LYS A 217 10.99 6.04 -6.25
CA LYS A 217 10.17 5.92 -7.47
C LYS A 217 9.26 4.68 -7.52
N GLU A 218 9.63 3.59 -6.87
CA GLU A 218 8.93 2.30 -6.97
C GLU A 218 8.05 2.03 -5.73
N GLU A 219 6.85 1.50 -5.93
CA GLU A 219 5.92 1.13 -4.85
C GLU A 219 6.43 -0.05 -4.02
N ILE A 220 6.67 0.18 -2.73
CA ILE A 220 7.15 -0.85 -1.80
C ILE A 220 5.95 -1.63 -1.25
N PHE A 221 4.88 -0.92 -0.89
CA PHE A 221 3.63 -1.41 -0.28
C PHE A 221 3.85 -2.00 1.12
N GLY A 222 4.66 -1.31 1.94
CA GLY A 222 4.97 -1.66 3.32
C GLY A 222 4.97 -0.42 4.23
N PRO A 223 5.19 -0.57 5.54
CA PRO A 223 5.11 0.53 6.51
C PRO A 223 6.38 1.38 6.44
N VAL A 224 6.56 2.10 5.34
CA VAL A 224 7.78 2.86 5.06
C VAL A 224 7.50 4.17 4.34
N CYS A 225 8.27 5.20 4.70
CA CYS A 225 8.38 6.40 3.89
C CYS A 225 9.83 6.88 3.77
N THR A 226 10.09 7.66 2.73
CA THR A 226 11.31 8.47 2.61
C THR A 226 10.95 9.93 2.84
N VAL A 227 11.65 10.60 3.74
CA VAL A 227 11.46 12.03 4.03
C VAL A 227 12.48 12.84 3.23
N LEU A 228 12.00 13.84 2.48
CA LEU A 228 12.79 14.67 1.58
C LEU A 228 12.56 16.17 1.88
N PRO A 229 13.61 16.99 2.05
CA PRO A 229 13.43 18.43 2.25
C PRO A 229 13.07 19.13 0.94
N PHE A 230 12.30 20.22 0.99
CA PHE A 230 12.09 21.16 -0.12
C PHE A 230 12.18 22.61 0.36
N ASP A 231 12.38 23.55 -0.56
CA ASP A 231 12.52 25.00 -0.25
C ASP A 231 11.43 25.87 -0.88
N ASP A 232 10.81 25.41 -1.97
CA ASP A 232 9.88 26.20 -2.77
C ASP A 232 8.62 25.41 -3.17
N GLU A 233 7.49 26.10 -3.26
CA GLU A 233 6.20 25.50 -3.61
C GLU A 233 6.22 24.89 -5.03
N ASP A 234 6.70 25.65 -6.02
CA ASP A 234 6.75 25.16 -7.40
C ASP A 234 7.74 23.98 -7.53
N GLU A 235 8.83 24.00 -6.76
CA GLU A 235 9.77 22.88 -6.62
C GLU A 235 9.08 21.60 -6.13
N VAL A 236 8.40 21.66 -4.98
CA VAL A 236 7.78 20.46 -4.40
C VAL A 236 6.64 19.93 -5.26
N ILE A 237 5.88 20.80 -5.93
CA ILE A 237 4.84 20.38 -6.90
C ILE A 237 5.47 19.61 -8.06
N ARG A 238 6.59 20.07 -8.61
CA ARG A 238 7.29 19.34 -9.69
C ARG A 238 7.81 17.98 -9.20
N ARG A 239 8.44 17.93 -8.03
CA ARG A 239 9.02 16.71 -7.46
C ARG A 239 7.95 15.67 -7.08
N ALA A 240 6.83 16.11 -6.51
CA ALA A 240 5.71 15.24 -6.19
C ALA A 240 5.09 14.63 -7.47
N ASN A 241 4.98 15.40 -8.55
CA ASN A 241 4.46 14.95 -9.84
C ASN A 241 5.48 14.19 -10.72
N ASP A 242 6.76 14.21 -10.40
CA ASP A 242 7.78 13.44 -11.10
C ASP A 242 7.71 11.97 -10.68
N ASN A 243 6.72 11.26 -11.22
CA ASN A 243 6.41 9.88 -10.89
C ASN A 243 5.55 9.23 -11.99
N ASP A 244 5.73 7.94 -12.23
CA ASP A 244 4.92 7.19 -13.21
C ASP A 244 3.51 6.87 -12.70
N TYR A 245 3.26 7.05 -11.40
CA TYR A 245 1.94 6.89 -10.77
C TYR A 245 1.26 8.24 -10.47
N GLY A 246 -0.06 8.22 -10.27
CA GLY A 246 -0.84 9.42 -9.91
C GLY A 246 -2.15 9.09 -9.21
N LEU A 247 -2.09 8.49 -8.01
CA LEU A 247 -3.25 8.00 -7.27
C LEU A 247 -3.75 8.99 -6.21
N ALA A 248 -2.89 9.39 -5.26
CA ALA A 248 -3.26 10.29 -4.18
C ALA A 248 -2.10 11.22 -3.77
N THR A 249 -2.43 12.31 -3.08
CA THR A 249 -1.47 13.20 -2.42
C THR A 249 -2.14 13.85 -1.21
N ALA A 250 -1.42 13.94 -0.09
CA ALA A 250 -1.84 14.67 1.10
C ALA A 250 -1.02 15.96 1.22
N ILE A 251 -1.67 17.07 1.57
CA ILE A 251 -1.02 18.38 1.71
C ILE A 251 -1.39 18.97 3.08
N TRP A 252 -0.39 19.46 3.80
CA TRP A 252 -0.51 20.11 5.10
C TRP A 252 0.05 21.53 5.01
N THR A 253 -0.78 22.52 5.35
CA THR A 253 -0.52 23.97 5.42
C THR A 253 -1.54 24.60 6.36
#